data_AF-A0A1H7QYP1-F1
#
_entry.id   AF-A0A1H7QYP1-F1
#
_cell.length_a   1.000
_cell.length_b   1.000
_cell.length_c   1.000
_cell.angle_alpha   90.00
_cell.angle_beta   90.00
_cell.angle_gamma   90.00
#
_symmetry.space_group_name_H-M   'P 1'
#
loop_
_entity.id
_entity.type
_entity.pdbx_description
1 polymer ?
#
loop_
_entity_poly.entity_id
_entity_poly.type
_entity_poly.pdbx_seq_one_letter_code
_entity_poly.pdbx_strand_id
1 'polypeptide(L)' 'MIGAIDVATNQIETLDEMVNTLRKVLQFVDADKLYPSTNCGMIPLSRHEGRDKFEALSTVQRS' A
#
# COMPACT_ATOMS: atom_id res chain seq x y z
N MET A 1 -10.29 -3.55 3.43
CA MET A 1 -8.92 -3.06 3.69
C MET A 1 -7.94 -4.09 3.16
N ILE A 2 -6.95 -3.69 2.37
CA ILE A 2 -5.97 -4.59 1.74
C ILE A 2 -4.57 -4.00 1.86
N GLY A 3 -3.59 -4.83 2.24
CA GLY A 3 -2.19 -4.43 2.32
C GLY A 3 -1.57 -4.24 0.95
N ALA A 4 -1.41 -3.00 0.52
CA ALA A 4 -0.71 -2.59 -0.69
C ALA A 4 0.77 -2.23 -0.43
N ILE A 5 1.11 -1.94 0.83
CA ILE A 5 2.47 -1.67 1.31
C ILE A 5 2.92 -2.82 2.21
N ASP A 6 4.10 -3.36 1.96
CA ASP A 6 4.74 -4.37 2.80
C ASP A 6 5.66 -3.71 3.84
N VAL A 7 5.30 -3.83 5.11
CA VAL A 7 6.09 -3.26 6.22
C VAL A 7 7.20 -4.20 6.71
N ALA A 8 7.30 -5.41 6.16
CA ALA A 8 8.39 -6.36 6.48
C ALA A 8 9.71 -6.02 5.75
N THR A 9 9.69 -5.03 4.85
CA THR A 9 10.83 -4.57 4.07
C THR A 9 10.96 -3.05 4.14
N ASN A 10 12.19 -2.55 3.97
CA ASN A 10 12.49 -1.12 3.90
C ASN A 10 12.42 -0.59 2.47
N GLN A 11 12.19 -1.47 1.48
CA GLN A 11 11.97 -1.08 0.09
C GLN A 11 10.68 -0.27 -0.03
N ILE A 12 10.73 0.91 -0.67
CA ILE A 12 9.54 1.70 -0.97
C ILE A 12 8.87 1.14 -2.22
N GLU A 13 7.59 0.83 -2.11
CA GLU A 13 6.78 0.30 -3.19
C GLU A 13 6.57 1.33 -4.29
N THR A 14 6.66 0.87 -5.53
CA THR A 14 6.35 1.67 -6.71
C THR A 14 4.84 1.73 -6.96
N LEU A 15 4.40 2.73 -7.72
CA LEU A 15 3.00 2.85 -8.15
C LEU A 15 2.53 1.59 -8.90
N ASP A 16 3.36 1.06 -9.79
CA ASP A 16 3.02 -0.13 -10.58
C ASP A 16 2.86 -1.38 -9.70
N GLU A 17 3.73 -1.59 -8.70
CA GLU A 17 3.61 -2.71 -7.76
C GLU A 17 2.30 -2.64 -6.95
N MET A 18 1.97 -1.44 -6.44
CA MET A 18 0.74 -1.22 -5.69
C MET A 18 -0.49 -1.41 -6.57
N VAL A 19 -0.53 -0.80 -7.76
CA VAL A 19 -1.65 -0.93 -8.71
C VAL A 19 -1.83 -2.38 -9.13
N ASN A 20 -0.75 -3.13 -9.36
CA ASN A 20 -0.83 -4.55 -9.69
C ASN A 20 -1.40 -5.37 -8.53
N THR A 21 -1.06 -5.04 -7.28
CA THR A 21 -1.67 -5.65 -6.09
C THR A 21 -3.16 -5.34 -6.02
N LEU A 22 -3.57 -4.09 -6.24
CA LEU A 22 -4.98 -3.70 -6.22
C LEU A 22 -5.79 -4.36 -7.35
N ARG A 23 -5.24 -4.43 -8.57
CA ARG A 23 -5.89 -5.12 -9.71
C ARG A 23 -6.21 -6.58 -9.41
N LYS A 24 -5.32 -7.29 -8.70
CA LYS A 24 -5.58 -8.67 -8.26
C LYS A 24 -6.73 -8.76 -7.26
N VAL A 25 -7.01 -7.70 -6.51
CA VAL A 25 -8.04 -7.70 -5.48
C VAL A 25 -9.39 -7.33 -6.07
N LEU A 26 -9.42 -6.47 -7.10
CA LEU A 26 -10.63 -6.06 -7.81
C LEU A 26 -11.41 -7.21 -8.47
N GLN A 27 -10.82 -8.39 -8.63
CA GLN A 27 -11.56 -9.58 -9.09
C GLN A 27 -12.47 -10.17 -7.99
N PHE A 28 -12.27 -9.79 -6.73
CA PHE A 28 -12.97 -10.33 -5.56
C PHE A 28 -13.83 -9.30 -4.81
N VAL A 29 -13.58 -8.01 -5.01
CA VAL A 29 -14.28 -6.92 -4.33
C VAL A 29 -14.49 -5.75 -5.28
N ASP A 30 -15.65 -5.11 -5.17
CA ASP A 30 -15.96 -3.89 -5.91
C ASP A 30 -14.97 -2.77 -5.57
N ALA A 31 -14.67 -1.92 -6.56
CA ALA A 31 -13.68 -0.85 -6.40
C ALA A 31 -14.06 0.17 -5.32
N ASP A 32 -15.35 0.45 -5.14
CA ASP A 32 -15.87 1.39 -4.13
C ASP A 32 -15.76 0.87 -2.69
N LYS A 33 -15.48 -0.42 -2.52
CA LYS A 33 -15.23 -1.07 -1.21
C LYS A 33 -13.76 -1.36 -0.97
N LEU A 34 -12.89 -0.99 -1.92
CA LEU A 34 -11.46 -1.23 -1.83
C LEU A 34 -10.78 -0.09 -1.06
N TYR A 35 -10.08 -0.44 0.01
CA TYR A 35 -9.32 0.49 0.84
C TYR A 35 -7.86 0.03 0.92
N PRO A 36 -6.94 0.67 0.18
CA PRO A 36 -5.51 0.40 0.25
C PRO A 36 -4.96 0.76 1.63
N SER A 37 -4.12 -0.08 2.20
CA SER A 37 -3.47 0.12 3.49
C SER A 37 -2.08 -0.51 3.52
N THR A 38 -1.42 -0.46 4.67
CA THR A 38 -0.29 -1.35 4.99
C THR A 38 -0.79 -2.77 5.27
N ASN A 39 0.06 -3.77 5.07
CA ASN A 39 -0.25 -5.17 5.40
C ASN A 39 -0.22 -5.47 6.91
N CYS A 40 0.49 -4.66 7.70
CA CYS A 40 0.53 -4.73 9.16
C CYS A 40 0.81 -3.33 9.75
N GLY A 41 0.98 -3.24 11.07
CA GLY A 41 1.44 -2.02 11.74
C GLY A 41 2.91 -1.69 11.43
N MET A 42 3.24 -0.40 11.38
CA MET A 42 4.60 0.08 11.07
C MET A 42 5.50 0.25 12.31
N ILE A 43 5.15 -0.38 13.43
CA ILE A 43 5.96 -0.39 14.66
C ILE A 43 7.45 -0.70 14.39
N PRO A 44 7.83 -1.68 13.53
CA PRO A 44 9.24 -2.00 13.32
C PRO A 44 10.01 -1.02 12.42
N LEU A 45 9.34 -0.09 11.73
CA LEU A 45 9.99 0.83 10.79
C LEU A 45 10.48 2.10 11.47
N SER A 46 11.56 2.70 10.94
CA SER A 46 11.93 4.04 11.34
C SER A 46 10.86 5.06 10.90
N ARG A 47 10.86 6.24 11.54
CA ARG A 47 9.96 7.33 11.15
C ARG A 47 10.16 7.82 9.72
N HIS A 48 11.35 7.65 9.16
CA HIS A 48 11.62 8.02 7.78
C HIS A 48 11.00 7.01 6.81
N GLU A 49 11.30 5.72 6.99
CA GLU A 49 10.76 4.64 6.14
C GLU A 49 9.23 4.59 6.20
N GLY A 50 8.65 4.76 7.39
CA GLY A 50 7.19 4.82 7.53
C GLY A 50 6.57 6.02 6.81
N ARG A 51 7.25 7.18 6.76
CA ARG A 51 6.78 8.36 6.02
C ARG A 51 6.83 8.12 4.52
N ASP A 52 7.95 7.61 4.02
CA ASP A 52 8.14 7.36 2.60
C ASP A 52 7.14 6.33 2.07
N LYS A 53 6.87 5.27 2.85
CA LYS A 53 5.83 4.27 2.53
C LYS A 53 4.42 4.84 2.56
N PHE A 54 4.11 5.72 3.51
CA PHE A 54 2.82 6.42 3.53
C PHE A 54 2.66 7.37 2.35
N GLU A 55 3.73 8.06 1.97
CA GLU A 55 3.75 8.93 0.79
C GLU A 55 3.47 8.10 -0.46
N ALA A 56 4.17 6.98 -0.65
CA ALA A 56 3.92 6.03 -1.73
C ALA A 56 2.45 5.60 -1.77
N LEU A 57 1.90 5.11 -0.65
CA LEU A 57 0.48 4.72 -0.55
C LEU A 57 -0.49 5.85 -0.96
N SER A 58 -0.18 7.09 -0.58
CA SER A 58 -1.02 8.25 -0.89
C SER A 58 -1.07 8.58 -2.39
N THR A 59 -0.04 8.22 -3.15
CA THR A 59 0.00 8.47 -4.60
C THR A 59 -1.04 7.63 -5.35
N VAL A 60 -1.31 6.41 -4.90
CA VAL A 60 -2.27 5.48 -5.50
C VAL A 60 -3.71 5.99 -5.39
N GLN A 61 -4.03 6.74 -4.34
CA GLN A 61 -5.39 7.28 -4.14
C GLN A 61 -5.66 8.55 -4.97
N ARG A 62 -4.63 9.11 -5.62
CA ARG A 62 -4.72 10.37 -6.40
C ARG A 62 -4.75 10.14 -7.91
N SER A 63 -4.65 8.89 -8.35
CA SER A 63 -4.61 8.44 -9.75
C SER A 63 -5.88 7.71 -10.14
#